data_AF-A0A553ZB29-F1
#
_entry.id   AF-A0A553ZB29-F1
#
_cell.length_a   1.000
_cell.length_b   1.000
_cell.length_c   1.000
_cell.angle_alpha   90.00
_cell.angle_beta   90.00
_cell.angle_gamma   90.00
#
_symmetry.space_group_name_H-M   'P 1'
#
loop_
_entity.id
_entity.type
_entity.pdbx_description
1 polymer ?
#
loop_
_entity_poly.entity_id
_entity_poly.type
_entity_poly.pdbx_seq_one_letter_code
_entity_poly.pdbx_strand_id
1 'polypeptide(L)' 'AGEFAEACERAGVVVRPFAGEGVRVTIGESAAMDLFLGVAEEFRKTV' A
#
# COMPACT_ATOMS: atom_id res chain seq x y z
N ALA A 1 -6.63 -6.61 3.47
CA ALA A 1 -6.68 -5.94 2.14
C ALA A 1 -7.23 -4.52 2.26
N GLY A 2 -8.45 -4.33 2.79
CA GLY A 2 -9.04 -2.99 2.98
C GLY A 2 -8.21 -2.06 3.84
N GLU A 3 -7.87 -2.48 5.06
CA GLU A 3 -7.05 -1.68 6.00
C GLU A 3 -5.69 -1.26 5.42
N PHE A 4 -5.04 -2.15 4.66
CA PHE A 4 -3.78 -1.85 3.98
C PHE A 4 -3.97 -0.83 2.85
N ALA A 5 -5.03 -0.97 2.06
CA ALA A 5 -5.34 -0.01 0.99
C ALA A 5 -5.63 1.39 1.55
N GLU A 6 -6.35 1.48 2.66
CA GLU A 6 -6.57 2.75 3.37
C GLU A 6 -5.26 3.34 3.93
N ALA A 7 -4.35 2.51 4.44
CA ALA A 7 -3.04 2.96 4.89
C ALA A 7 -2.20 3.55 3.75
N CYS A 8 -2.21 2.91 2.58
CA CYS A 8 -1.56 3.45 1.38
C CYS A 8 -2.20 4.77 0.95
N GLU A 9 -3.54 4.86 0.95
CA GLU A 9 -4.25 6.07 0.53
C GLU A 9 -3.92 7.28 1.43
N ARG A 10 -3.85 7.08 2.75
CA ARG A 10 -3.42 8.13 3.71
C ARG A 10 -2.00 8.63 3.46
N ALA A 11 -1.14 7.81 2.88
CA ALA A 11 0.22 8.17 2.50
C ALA A 11 0.34 8.73 1.06
N GLY A 12 -0.79 8.90 0.36
CA GLY A 12 -0.83 9.44 -1.00
C GLY A 12 -0.55 8.43 -2.10
N VAL A 13 -0.60 7.12 -1.81
CA VAL A 13 -0.43 6.06 -2.83
C VAL A 13 -1.70 5.22 -2.93
N VAL A 14 -2.23 5.07 -4.14
CA VAL A 14 -3.42 4.26 -4.38
C VAL A 14 -3.03 2.86 -4.85
N VAL A 15 -3.52 1.84 -4.14
CA VAL A 15 -3.41 0.43 -4.54
C VAL A 15 -4.80 -0.15 -4.82
N ARG A 16 -4.87 -1.23 -5.61
CA ARG A 16 -6.16 -1.88 -5.91
C ARG A 16 -6.40 -3.08 -4.99
N PRO A 17 -7.35 -3.03 -4.04
CA PRO A 17 -7.67 -4.17 -3.20
C PRO A 17 -8.50 -5.23 -3.94
N PHE A 18 -8.28 -6.48 -3.55
CA PHE A 18 -9.10 -7.65 -3.85
C PHE A 18 -9.53 -8.28 -2.52
N ALA A 19 -10.84 -8.30 -2.26
CA ALA A 19 -11.39 -8.73 -0.97
C ALA A 19 -11.02 -10.19 -0.69
N GLY A 20 -10.44 -10.46 0.48
CA GLY A 20 -10.02 -11.81 0.89
C GLY A 20 -8.72 -12.32 0.23
N GLU A 21 -8.19 -11.64 -0.79
CA GLU A 21 -7.01 -12.11 -1.55
C GLU A 21 -5.76 -11.24 -1.31
N GLY A 22 -5.91 -9.90 -1.30
CA GLY A 22 -4.76 -9.00 -1.14
C GLY A 22 -4.92 -7.68 -1.88
N VAL A 23 -3.81 -7.13 -2.38
CA VAL A 23 -3.78 -5.92 -3.20
C VAL A 23 -2.91 -6.11 -4.44
N ARG A 24 -3.23 -5.40 -5.52
CA ARG A 24 -2.35 -5.23 -6.67
C ARG A 24 -1.78 -3.83 -6.66
N VAL A 25 -0.47 -3.74 -6.82
CA VAL A 25 0.30 -2.50 -6.87
C VAL A 25 0.83 -2.31 -8.29
N THR A 26 0.61 -1.14 -8.86
CA THR A 26 1.24 -0.76 -10.13
C THR A 26 2.63 -0.22 -9.84
N ILE A 27 3.64 -0.69 -10.56
CA ILE A 27 4.99 -0.10 -10.50
C ILE A 27 5.00 1.17 -11.35
N GLY A 28 5.30 2.30 -10.70
CA GLY A 28 5.35 3.62 -11.32
C GLY A 28 6.67 4.33 -11.05
N GLU A 29 6.60 5.63 -10.77
CA GLU A 29 7.76 6.44 -10.42
C GLU A 29 8.40 5.99 -9.10
N SER A 30 9.73 6.11 -9.00
CA SER A 30 10.49 5.72 -7.79
C SER A 30 9.97 6.41 -6.53
N ALA A 31 9.67 7.72 -6.58
CA ALA A 31 9.17 8.46 -5.43
C ALA A 31 7.84 7.89 -4.90
N ALA A 32 6.93 7.46 -5.79
CA ALA A 32 5.68 6.81 -5.38
C ALA A 32 5.94 5.40 -4.80
N MET A 33 6.92 4.67 -5.33
CA MET A 33 7.30 3.35 -4.83
C MET A 33 8.00 3.43 -3.47
N ASP A 34 8.79 4.48 -3.21
CA ASP A 34 9.42 4.72 -1.92
C ASP A 34 8.36 4.98 -0.83
N LEU A 35 7.35 5.81 -1.14
CA LEU A 35 6.19 6.02 -0.26
C LEU A 35 5.45 4.70 0.02
N PHE A 36 5.17 3.92 -1.04
CA PHE A 36 4.52 2.62 -0.89
C PHE A 36 5.31 1.66 0.00
N LEU A 37 6.62 1.52 -0.23
CA LEU A 37 7.48 0.62 0.53
C LEU A 37 7.56 1.04 2.01
N GLY A 38 7.62 2.34 2.28
CA GLY A 38 7.56 2.87 3.65
C GLY A 38 6.27 2.49 4.37
N VAL A 39 5.11 2.65 3.71
CA VAL A 39 3.82 2.21 4.28
C VAL A 39 3.78 0.71 4.48
N ALA A 40 4.27 -0.07 3.52
CA ALA A 40 4.28 -1.53 3.61
C ALA A 40 5.15 -2.03 4.76
N GLU A 41 6.31 -1.40 4.99
CA GLU A 41 7.17 -1.70 6.13
C GLU A 41 6.48 -1.37 7.46
N GLU A 42 5.96 -0.16 7.61
CA GLU A 42 5.32 0.27 8.87
C GLU A 42 4.06 -0.54 9.16
N PHE A 43 3.21 -0.76 8.15
CA PHE A 43 2.00 -1.57 8.30
C PHE A 43 2.36 -3.00 8.78
N ARG A 44 3.41 -3.60 8.20
CA ARG A 44 3.88 -4.94 8.59
C ARG A 44 4.32 -5.03 10.06
N LYS A 45 4.86 -3.95 10.64
CA LYS A 45 5.27 -3.92 12.05
C LYS A 45 4.08 -3.83 13.01
N THR A 46 2.92 -3.35 12.52
CA THR A 46 1.72 -3.10 13.33
C THR A 46 0.67 -4.22 13.30
N VAL A 47 0.85 -5.22 12.43
CA VAL A 47 -0.08 -6.36 12.26
C VAL A 47 0.47 -7.67 12.80
#